data_AF-A0A372RPC8-F1
#
_entry.id   AF-A0A372RPC8-F1
#
_cell.length_a   1.000
_cell.length_b   1.000
_cell.length_c   1.000
_cell.angle_alpha   90.00
_cell.angle_beta   90.00
_cell.angle_gamma   90.00
#
_symmetry.space_group_name_H-M   'P 1'
#
loop_
_entity.id
_entity.type
_entity.pdbx_description
1 polymer ?
#
loop_
_entity_poly.entity_id
_entity_poly.type
_entity_poly.pdbx_seq_one_letter_code
_entity_poly.pdbx_strand_id
1 'polypeptide(L)'
;GCVDYNIEETKLIEGNIIFVKRGNCTFVDKVLKAQQAGAKGIVIWSNENYLFQPASAAEKNDIWKFEIPCVLITYENGVEL
;
A
#
# COMPACT_ATOMS: atom_id res chain seq x y z
N GLY A 1 -5.87 -3.48 -3.42
CA GLY A 1 -4.63 -3.58 -2.62
C GLY A 1 -3.72 -4.66 -3.17
N CYS A 2 -4.10 -5.93 -3.06
CA CYS A 2 -3.34 -7.03 -3.68
C CYS A 2 -3.79 -7.41 -5.09
N VAL A 3 -4.95 -6.89 -5.50
CA VAL A 3 -5.51 -7.01 -6.84
C VAL A 3 -5.72 -5.62 -7.40
N ASP A 4 -5.86 -5.55 -8.73
CA ASP A 4 -6.27 -4.33 -9.42
C ASP A 4 -7.62 -3.87 -8.92
N TYR A 5 -7.74 -2.55 -8.74
CA TYR A 5 -8.99 -1.92 -8.36
C TYR A 5 -9.92 -1.86 -9.57
N ASN A 6 -11.20 -2.13 -9.37
CA ASN A 6 -12.19 -2.00 -10.43
C ASN A 6 -12.48 -0.51 -10.73
N ILE A 7 -13.33 -0.24 -11.72
CA ILE A 7 -13.63 1.12 -12.18
C ILE A 7 -14.26 1.97 -11.07
N GLU A 8 -15.18 1.42 -10.29
CA GLU A 8 -15.85 2.18 -9.23
C GLU A 8 -14.90 2.45 -8.05
N GLU A 9 -14.07 1.47 -7.69
CA GLU A 9 -13.01 1.66 -6.68
C GLU A 9 -12.00 2.71 -7.13
N THR A 10 -11.58 2.68 -8.39
CA THR A 10 -10.59 3.63 -8.94
C THR A 10 -11.08 5.07 -8.84
N LYS A 11 -12.37 5.33 -9.12
CA LYS A 11 -12.96 6.67 -8.97
C LYS A 11 -12.88 7.20 -7.53
N LEU A 12 -12.98 6.31 -6.53
CA LEU A 12 -12.87 6.68 -5.12
C LEU A 12 -11.41 6.88 -4.69
N ILE A 13 -10.48 6.19 -5.35
CA ILE A 13 -9.05 6.21 -5.03
C ILE A 13 -8.33 7.38 -5.69
N GLU A 14 -8.73 7.75 -6.90
CA GLU A 14 -8.06 8.77 -7.69
C GLU A 14 -7.97 10.10 -6.91
N GLY A 15 -6.75 10.61 -6.75
CA GLY A 15 -6.50 11.85 -6.00
C GLY A 15 -6.43 11.70 -4.47
N ASN A 16 -6.75 10.52 -3.91
CA ASN A 16 -6.83 10.30 -2.47
C ASN A 16 -5.65 9.51 -1.90
N ILE A 17 -5.49 9.57 -0.57
CA ILE A 17 -4.63 8.65 0.18
C ILE A 17 -5.49 7.45 0.58
N ILE A 18 -5.00 6.23 0.30
CA ILE A 18 -5.76 5.03 0.61
C ILE A 18 -5.22 4.29 1.83
N PHE A 19 -6.13 3.68 2.58
CA PHE A 19 -5.82 2.94 3.79
C PHE A 19 -6.01 1.44 3.57
N VAL A 20 -4.95 0.64 3.76
CA VAL A 20 -4.92 -0.76 3.34
C VAL A 20 -4.32 -1.66 4.41
N LYS A 21 -4.93 -2.82 4.66
CA LYS A 21 -4.40 -3.83 5.59
C LYS A 21 -3.17 -4.55 5.03
N ARG A 22 -2.16 -4.79 5.88
CA ARG A 22 -1.04 -5.70 5.60
C ARG A 22 -1.51 -7.16 5.43
N GLY A 23 -0.87 -7.90 4.53
CA GLY A 23 -1.15 -9.32 4.27
C GLY A 23 -1.46 -9.61 2.80
N ASN A 24 -1.56 -10.90 2.46
CA ASN A 24 -1.88 -11.49 1.15
C ASN A 24 -0.88 -11.24 0.00
N CYS A 25 -0.18 -10.12 -0.01
CA CYS A 25 0.80 -9.75 -1.04
C CYS A 25 1.87 -8.83 -0.44
N THR A 26 2.88 -8.47 -1.24
CA THR A 26 3.99 -7.62 -0.79
C THR A 26 3.58 -6.15 -0.61
N PHE A 27 4.42 -5.37 0.05
CA PHE A 27 4.26 -3.91 0.10
C PHE A 27 4.37 -3.29 -1.30
N VAL A 28 5.28 -3.81 -2.14
CA VAL A 28 5.48 -3.36 -3.52
C VAL A 28 4.18 -3.50 -4.31
N ASP A 29 3.54 -4.66 -4.26
CA ASP A 29 2.27 -4.91 -4.95
C ASP A 29 1.23 -3.86 -4.54
N LYS A 30 1.08 -3.63 -3.23
CA LYS A 30 0.10 -2.67 -2.71
C LYS A 30 0.36 -1.25 -3.21
N VAL A 31 1.61 -0.80 -3.20
CA VAL A 31 1.97 0.55 -3.67
C VAL A 31 1.73 0.66 -5.18
N LEU A 32 2.17 -0.31 -5.98
CA LEU A 32 1.99 -0.27 -7.44
C LEU A 32 0.52 -0.28 -7.84
N LYS A 33 -0.30 -1.12 -7.20
CA LYS A 33 -1.75 -1.17 -7.45
C LYS A 33 -2.44 0.13 -7.03
N ALA A 34 -2.04 0.73 -5.91
CA ALA A 34 -2.56 2.03 -5.47
C ALA A 34 -2.19 3.16 -6.46
N GLN A 35 -0.93 3.19 -6.88
CA GLN A 35 -0.41 4.15 -7.86
C GLN A 35 -1.14 4.02 -9.21
N GLN A 36 -1.35 2.80 -9.69
CA GLN A 36 -2.09 2.53 -10.93
C GLN A 36 -3.54 3.02 -10.87
N ALA A 37 -4.16 3.01 -9.68
CA ALA A 37 -5.51 3.55 -9.46
C ALA A 37 -5.54 5.07 -9.20
N GLY A 38 -4.41 5.78 -9.34
CA GLY A 38 -4.36 7.23 -9.20
C GLY A 38 -4.30 7.74 -7.76
N ALA A 39 -4.00 6.88 -6.79
CA ALA A 39 -3.79 7.32 -5.41
C ALA A 39 -2.66 8.36 -5.32
N LYS A 40 -2.71 9.24 -4.32
CA LYS A 40 -1.65 10.20 -3.98
C LYS A 40 -0.75 9.74 -2.83
N GLY A 41 -1.08 8.62 -2.22
CA GLY A 41 -0.33 8.01 -1.13
C GLY A 41 -1.03 6.74 -0.64
N ILE A 42 -0.29 5.93 0.11
CA ILE A 42 -0.84 4.73 0.74
C ILE A 42 -0.37 4.63 2.19
N VAL A 43 -1.33 4.39 3.08
CA VAL A 43 -1.08 4.03 4.47
C VAL A 43 -1.42 2.56 4.63
N ILE A 44 -0.43 1.79 5.06
CA ILE A 44 -0.57 0.36 5.30
C ILE A 44 -0.58 0.14 6.81
N TRP A 45 -1.65 -0.44 7.34
CA TRP A 45 -1.68 -0.85 8.74
C TRP A 45 -1.22 -2.28 8.90
N SER A 46 -0.31 -2.48 9.85
CA SER A 46 0.28 -3.76 10.15
C SER A 46 -0.72 -4.68 10.85
N ASN A 47 -0.44 -5.99 10.79
CA ASN A 47 -1.05 -6.98 11.69
C ASN A 47 -0.24 -7.15 12.98
N GLU A 48 0.80 -6.32 13.17
CA GLU A 48 1.73 -6.32 14.31
C GLU A 48 1.71 -4.95 15.01
N ASN A 49 2.06 -4.92 16.29
CA ASN A 49 2.16 -3.69 17.08
C ASN A 49 3.56 -3.04 17.08
N TYR A 50 4.40 -3.36 16.10
CA TYR A 50 5.72 -2.74 15.94
C TYR A 50 5.96 -2.32 14.50
N LEU A 51 6.82 -1.31 14.34
CA LEU A 51 7.23 -0.80 13.04
C LEU A 51 8.47 -1.54 12.55
N PHE A 52 8.53 -1.72 11.24
CA PHE A 52 9.69 -2.19 10.52
C PHE A 52 9.71 -1.50 9.17
N GLN A 53 10.88 -1.42 8.56
CA GLN A 53 10.97 -0.87 7.21
C GLN A 53 10.22 -1.81 6.25
N PRO A 54 9.28 -1.30 5.43
CA PRO A 54 8.66 -2.08 4.37
C PRO A 54 9.74 -2.57 3.39
N ALA A 55 10.27 -3.77 3.63
CA ALA A 55 11.26 -4.38 2.78
C ALA A 55 10.56 -5.22 1.72
N SER A 56 11.00 -5.09 0.48
CA SER A 56 10.74 -6.10 -0.54
C SER A 56 11.85 -7.14 -0.49
N ALA A 57 11.51 -8.42 -0.63
CA ALA A 57 12.47 -9.39 -1.12
C ALA A 57 12.69 -9.08 -2.61
N ALA A 58 13.48 -8.05 -2.90
CA ALA A 58 13.77 -7.67 -4.27
C ALA A 58 14.48 -8.86 -4.93
N GLU A 59 13.88 -9.44 -5.97
CA GLU A 59 14.67 -10.21 -6.92
C GLU A 59 15.68 -9.26 -7.57
N LYS A 60 16.88 -9.78 -7.80
CA LYS A 60 18.12 -9.03 -8.07
C LYS A 60 18.07 -8.07 -9.29
N ASN A 61 16.96 -8.06 -10.05
CA ASN A 61 16.80 -7.35 -11.33
C ASN A 61 15.56 -6.44 -11.43
N ASP A 62 14.70 -6.35 -10.40
CA ASP A 62 13.48 -5.55 -10.51
C ASP A 62 13.71 -4.10 -10.06
N ILE A 63 13.63 -3.16 -11.00
CA ILE A 63 13.62 -1.72 -10.73
C ILE A 63 12.16 -1.28 -10.58
N TRP A 64 11.70 -1.11 -9.35
CA TRP A 64 10.37 -0.58 -9.06
C TRP A 64 10.37 0.95 -9.07
N LYS A 65 9.45 1.56 -9.81
CA LYS A 65 9.23 3.02 -9.80
C LYS A 65 8.05 3.38 -8.90
N PHE A 66 8.36 3.90 -7.73
CA PHE A 66 7.37 4.45 -6.81
C PHE A 66 7.29 5.97 -6.99
N GLU A 67 6.08 6.47 -7.23
CA GLU A 67 5.75 7.89 -7.43
C GLU A 67 4.89 8.44 -6.30
N ILE A 68 4.41 7.56 -5.40
CA ILE A 68 3.58 7.91 -4.25
C ILE A 68 4.26 7.50 -2.93
N PRO A 69 4.08 8.28 -1.85
CA PRO A 69 4.57 7.91 -0.52
C PRO A 69 3.84 6.68 0.03
N CYS A 70 4.59 5.85 0.77
CA CYS A 70 4.10 4.68 1.47
C CYS A 70 4.47 4.76 2.95
N VAL A 71 3.48 4.67 3.83
CA VAL A 71 3.66 4.71 5.29
C VAL A 71 3.14 3.42 5.91
N LEU A 72 3.92 2.83 6.81
CA LEU A 72 3.48 1.72 7.66
C LEU A 72 3.07 2.27 9.03
N ILE A 73 1.90 1.88 9.51
CA ILE A 73 1.46 2.12 10.89
C ILE A 73 1.24 0.79 11.62
N THR A 74 1.22 0.84 12.96
CA THR A 74 0.97 -0.33 13.81
C THR A 74 -0.48 -0.82 13.69
N TYR A 75 -0.73 -2.05 14.13
CA TYR A 75 -2.10 -2.58 14.23
C TYR A 75 -2.98 -1.70 15.13
N GLU A 76 -2.48 -1.30 16.30
CA GLU A 76 -3.18 -0.41 17.24
C GLU A 76 -3.67 0.88 16.59
N ASN A 77 -2.80 1.63 15.90
CA ASN A 77 -3.23 2.85 15.22
C ASN A 77 -4.13 2.58 14.01
N GLY A 78 -4.04 1.39 13.43
CA GLY A 78 -4.81 1.04 12.25
C GLY A 78 -6.25 0.64 12.50
N VAL A 79 -6.55 0.09 13.69
CA VAL A 79 -7.94 -0.30 14.03
C VAL A 79 -8.77 0.87 14.55
N GLU A 80 -8.15 2.00 14.87
CA GLU A 80 -8.82 3.23 15.31
C GLU A 80 -9.29 4.13 14.16
N LEU A 81 -8.86 3.85 12.92
CA LEU A 81 -9.18 4.58 11.69
C LEU A 81 -10.23 3.85 10.84
#